data_AF-A0A9W9FI51-F1
#
_entry.id   AF-A0A9W9FI51-F1
#
_cell.length_a   1.000
_cell.length_b   1.000
_cell.length_c   1.000
_cell.angle_alpha   90.00
_cell.angle_beta   90.00
_cell.angle_gamma   90.00
#
_symmetry.space_group_name_H-M   'P 1'
#
loop_
_entity.id
_entity.type
_entity.pdbx_description
1 polymer ?
#
loop_
_entity_poly.entity_id
_entity_poly.type
_entity_poly.pdbx_seq_one_letter_code
_entity_poly.pdbx_strand_id
1 'polypeptide(L)'
;MTEFNILTPNAMLGYGYRLDHFWYGVEKFKPKAIILDSGSTDGGPYKLGLNRMTCGRDSYIRDLTPILEACFYHGIKVLIGSVGGDGSDKHVQEMLEIVQEISKKSGFSFKIATISASIDRNLVKRRIQTNRVGPCGPVKDLTVDDVDRAIDIVAQMGAEPYLRALSSNPDIILGGRSYDPAPFAAFSMHHGCEPGVAWHMGKIMECGGICAVPKGRSMIATMRTNSFDLTPLSPRERCTPLSVAAHTLYEKTRPDKLPGPGGVLELDGATYEQLTEKTVRVSGARFVPTPVYQVKLEGVEKLGYRTIFIGGIRDPILIGQIDEFLADVRAYTQNLFPELDQSPQCQLIFHFYGRNGTMGPLEPSPTASHELGIMGEVVAPTQDLSYTIANNCRASILHMPYKNQVATTGNFASPLSPHEIPAGPVFRFNLYHLMDLESGENIELFPISNANVQNDAQSSPVPGITEEQLTQLESEGLEPLTFKSFPSEECTMLEIAKIIRSKNSGPFELTLDIMFDTKEAYERVKRANILTNARVMKLYHVKLDDIITNMFFEPALAWKCTLKRPWEQGTVGERDTLGTQQHAPLLDIKVPAAR
;
A
#
# COMPACT_ATOMS: atom_id res chain seq x y z
N MET A 1 18.82 7.54 28.61
CA MET A 1 18.82 8.00 27.21
C MET A 1 18.21 9.39 27.17
N THR A 2 18.80 10.34 26.42
CA THR A 2 18.17 11.65 26.18
C THR A 2 17.12 11.55 25.07
N GLU A 3 16.03 12.27 25.26
CA GLU A 3 14.95 12.39 24.27
C GLU A 3 15.48 12.92 22.93
N PHE A 4 14.92 12.43 21.81
CA PHE A 4 15.29 12.90 20.47
C PHE A 4 14.09 12.86 19.51
N ASN A 5 14.15 13.66 18.45
CA ASN A 5 13.08 13.76 17.47
C ASN A 5 13.43 13.07 16.14
N ILE A 6 12.42 12.46 15.51
CA ILE A 6 12.44 11.98 14.13
C ILE A 6 11.37 12.74 13.35
N LEU A 7 11.73 13.24 12.18
CA LEU A 7 10.81 13.92 11.26
C LEU A 7 10.47 13.00 10.09
N THR A 8 9.19 12.82 9.79
CA THR A 8 8.74 12.24 8.53
C THR A 8 7.95 13.29 7.75
N PRO A 9 8.48 13.80 6.62
CA PRO A 9 7.81 14.84 5.86
C PRO A 9 6.60 14.30 5.08
N ASN A 10 6.63 13.03 4.67
CA ASN A 10 5.59 12.37 3.90
C ASN A 10 5.74 10.84 4.02
N ALA A 11 4.66 10.11 3.78
CA ALA A 11 4.70 8.65 3.67
C ALA A 11 5.54 8.20 2.46
N MET A 12 5.26 8.75 1.28
CA MET A 12 5.89 8.35 0.02
C MET A 12 6.73 9.50 -0.56
N LEU A 13 8.01 9.25 -0.84
CA LEU A 13 8.87 10.23 -1.50
C LEU A 13 8.39 10.47 -2.94
N GLY A 14 8.31 11.72 -3.37
CA GLY A 14 7.81 12.14 -4.68
C GLY A 14 6.35 12.59 -4.67
N TYR A 15 5.56 12.24 -3.64
CA TYR A 15 4.16 12.67 -3.53
C TYR A 15 3.99 14.13 -3.09
N GLY A 16 5.08 14.80 -2.68
CA GLY A 16 5.08 16.18 -2.23
C GLY A 16 4.62 16.36 -0.79
N TYR A 17 5.19 17.39 -0.16
CA TYR A 17 4.84 17.89 1.16
C TYR A 17 5.04 19.41 1.20
N ARG A 18 4.47 20.07 2.20
CA ARG A 18 4.59 21.53 2.33
C ARG A 18 5.95 21.91 2.94
N LEU A 19 6.69 22.78 2.27
CA LEU A 19 8.04 23.19 2.69
C LEU A 19 8.05 24.01 3.99
N ASP A 20 7.04 24.84 4.20
CA ASP A 20 6.90 25.62 5.45
C ASP A 20 6.71 24.69 6.67
N HIS A 21 5.86 23.67 6.56
CA HIS A 21 5.71 22.66 7.62
C HIS A 21 7.01 21.87 7.85
N PHE A 22 7.72 21.52 6.79
CA PHE A 22 8.99 20.81 6.88
C PHE A 22 10.06 21.62 7.61
N TRP A 23 10.31 22.86 7.19
CA TRP A 23 11.30 23.73 7.81
C TRP A 23 10.91 24.13 9.24
N TYR A 24 9.63 24.38 9.51
CA TYR A 24 9.11 24.51 10.88
C TYR A 24 9.46 23.30 11.74
N GLY A 25 9.28 22.08 11.21
CA GLY A 25 9.65 20.84 11.87
C GLY A 25 11.15 20.75 12.17
N VAL A 26 11.98 21.06 11.17
CA VAL A 26 13.45 21.06 11.29
C VAL A 26 13.93 22.05 12.35
N GLU A 27 13.47 23.29 12.31
CA GLU A 27 13.96 24.36 13.19
C GLU A 27 13.43 24.25 14.62
N LYS A 28 12.12 23.96 14.79
CA LYS A 28 11.48 23.89 16.10
C LYS A 28 11.84 22.63 16.87
N PHE A 29 11.85 21.48 16.20
CA PHE A 29 12.04 20.19 16.86
C PHE A 29 13.47 19.66 16.73
N LYS A 30 14.31 20.22 15.86
CA LYS A 30 15.73 19.84 15.70
C LYS A 30 15.90 18.30 15.61
N PRO A 31 15.23 17.64 14.65
CA PRO A 31 15.22 16.19 14.57
C PRO A 31 16.63 15.65 14.35
N LYS A 32 16.94 14.51 14.97
CA LYS A 32 18.22 13.81 14.71
C LYS A 32 18.21 13.11 13.36
N ALA A 33 17.04 12.73 12.87
CA ALA A 33 16.88 12.13 11.56
C ALA A 33 15.59 12.56 10.86
N ILE A 34 15.67 12.59 9.55
CA ILE A 34 14.54 12.55 8.63
C ILE A 34 14.44 11.12 8.10
N ILE A 35 13.32 10.46 8.35
CA ILE A 35 13.12 9.05 7.96
C ILE A 35 11.84 8.90 7.15
N LEU A 36 11.94 8.18 6.04
CA LEU A 36 10.83 7.80 5.16
C LEU A 36 10.99 6.33 4.75
N ASP A 37 9.88 5.66 4.45
CA ASP A 37 9.90 4.42 3.68
C ASP A 37 8.97 4.59 2.48
N SER A 38 9.49 4.37 1.28
CA SER A 38 8.74 4.51 0.03
C SER A 38 8.17 3.19 -0.46
N GLY A 39 7.99 2.22 0.44
CA GLY A 39 7.55 0.87 0.17
C GLY A 39 6.10 0.84 -0.26
N SER A 40 5.81 0.24 -1.42
CA SER A 40 4.42 0.01 -1.81
C SER A 40 4.28 -1.13 -2.80
N THR A 41 3.41 -2.09 -2.46
CA THR A 41 2.85 -3.07 -3.41
C THR A 41 1.44 -2.70 -3.86
N ASP A 42 0.89 -1.58 -3.37
CA ASP A 42 -0.51 -1.18 -3.59
C ASP A 42 -0.86 -0.98 -5.06
N GLY A 43 0.10 -0.54 -5.87
CA GLY A 43 -0.07 -0.39 -7.30
C GLY A 43 -0.08 -1.72 -8.07
N GLY A 44 0.10 -2.85 -7.37
CA GLY A 44 0.26 -4.17 -7.98
C GLY A 44 1.69 -4.44 -8.48
N PRO A 45 1.88 -5.50 -9.29
CA PRO A 45 3.20 -6.04 -9.66
C PRO A 45 3.95 -5.17 -10.68
N TYR A 46 3.33 -4.11 -11.19
CA TYR A 46 3.80 -3.38 -12.37
C TYR A 46 5.13 -2.65 -12.16
N LYS A 47 5.37 -2.12 -10.95
CA LYS A 47 6.59 -1.36 -10.64
C LYS A 47 7.82 -2.26 -10.69
N LEU A 48 7.74 -3.41 -10.02
CA LEU A 48 8.81 -4.41 -10.05
C LEU A 48 8.96 -5.03 -11.44
N GLY A 49 7.84 -5.27 -12.13
CA GLY A 49 7.84 -5.90 -13.46
C GLY A 49 8.44 -5.03 -14.57
N LEU A 50 8.27 -3.71 -14.49
CA LEU A 50 8.89 -2.76 -15.41
C LEU A 50 10.21 -2.18 -14.92
N ASN A 51 10.53 -2.39 -13.65
CA ASN A 51 11.66 -1.76 -12.98
C ASN A 51 11.67 -0.24 -13.19
N ARG A 52 10.51 0.36 -12.83
CA ARG A 52 10.23 1.80 -12.89
C ARG A 52 9.79 2.29 -11.52
N MET A 53 10.32 3.44 -11.12
CA MET A 53 9.91 4.10 -9.89
C MET A 53 8.43 4.50 -9.88
N THR A 54 7.93 4.79 -8.68
CA THR A 54 6.53 5.18 -8.46
C THR A 54 6.18 6.50 -9.12
N CYS A 55 7.02 7.52 -8.88
CA CYS A 55 6.86 8.87 -9.40
C CYS A 55 7.80 9.16 -10.56
N GLY A 56 7.57 10.27 -11.27
CA GLY A 56 8.55 10.80 -12.22
C GLY A 56 9.78 11.34 -11.49
N ARG A 57 10.95 11.28 -12.15
CA ARG A 57 12.25 11.70 -11.60
C ARG A 57 12.22 13.09 -10.96
N ASP A 58 11.61 14.07 -11.62
CA ASP A 58 11.55 15.46 -11.12
C ASP A 58 10.79 15.59 -9.79
N SER A 59 9.84 14.69 -9.51
CA SER A 59 9.14 14.66 -8.22
C SER A 59 10.06 14.23 -7.09
N TYR A 60 10.97 13.28 -7.35
CA TYR A 60 12.01 12.89 -6.38
C TYR A 60 13.02 14.00 -6.17
N ILE A 61 13.47 14.69 -7.23
CA ILE A 61 14.38 15.83 -7.11
C ILE A 61 13.75 16.94 -6.26
N ARG A 62 12.49 17.30 -6.53
CA ARG A 62 11.74 18.33 -5.79
C ARG A 62 11.69 18.01 -4.29
N ASP A 63 11.35 16.77 -3.93
CA ASP A 63 11.15 16.39 -2.52
C ASP A 63 12.48 16.12 -1.80
N LEU A 64 13.49 15.60 -2.50
CA LEU A 64 14.76 15.24 -1.87
C LEU A 64 15.68 16.44 -1.64
N THR A 65 15.62 17.46 -2.51
CA THR A 65 16.44 18.68 -2.37
C THR A 65 16.37 19.31 -0.97
N PRO A 66 15.18 19.68 -0.43
CA PRO A 66 15.07 20.23 0.93
C PRO A 66 15.51 19.26 2.04
N ILE A 67 15.36 17.94 1.85
CA ILE A 67 15.84 16.94 2.80
C ILE A 67 17.38 16.94 2.87
N LEU A 68 18.04 17.02 1.71
CA LEU A 68 19.49 17.10 1.61
C LEU A 68 20.04 18.44 2.12
N GLU A 69 19.32 19.55 1.89
CA GLU A 69 19.63 20.84 2.49
C GLU A 69 19.61 20.75 4.03
N ALA A 70 18.55 20.18 4.61
CA ALA A 70 18.45 19.98 6.05
C ALA A 70 19.56 19.06 6.59
N CYS A 71 19.90 18.01 5.84
CA CYS A 71 21.01 17.11 6.15
C CYS A 71 22.35 17.86 6.21
N PHE A 72 22.65 18.65 5.18
CA PHE A 72 23.91 19.37 5.04
C PHE A 72 24.06 20.50 6.07
N TYR A 73 23.06 21.36 6.19
CA TYR A 73 23.15 22.57 7.02
C TYR A 73 22.93 22.31 8.50
N HIS A 74 22.13 21.29 8.87
CA HIS A 74 21.79 21.01 10.27
C HIS A 74 22.38 19.68 10.79
N GLY A 75 23.11 18.94 9.96
CA GLY A 75 23.73 17.66 10.35
C GLY A 75 22.71 16.55 10.65
N ILE A 76 21.50 16.66 10.09
CA ILE A 76 20.39 15.72 10.31
C ILE A 76 20.62 14.47 9.47
N LYS A 77 20.50 13.28 10.06
CA LYS A 77 20.65 12.02 9.31
C LYS A 77 19.44 11.76 8.42
N VAL A 78 19.64 11.15 7.25
CA VAL A 78 18.56 10.81 6.32
C VAL A 78 18.51 9.31 6.11
N LEU A 79 17.38 8.68 6.36
CA LEU A 79 17.17 7.25 6.08
C LEU A 79 15.94 7.10 5.19
N ILE A 80 16.10 6.42 4.06
CA ILE A 80 15.00 6.14 3.13
C ILE A 80 14.97 4.65 2.86
N GLY A 81 13.87 3.99 3.24
CA GLY A 81 13.60 2.59 2.90
C GLY A 81 12.80 2.43 1.63
N SER A 82 12.92 1.25 1.01
CA SER A 82 12.18 0.85 -0.20
C SER A 82 12.21 1.94 -1.28
N VAL A 83 13.39 2.52 -1.52
CA VAL A 83 13.53 3.66 -2.43
C VAL A 83 12.93 3.36 -3.81
N GLY A 84 12.22 4.34 -4.37
CA GLY A 84 11.56 4.21 -5.67
C GLY A 84 10.21 3.49 -5.67
N GLY A 85 9.79 2.81 -4.60
CA GLY A 85 8.50 2.10 -4.55
C GLY A 85 8.64 0.66 -4.05
N ASP A 86 9.20 -0.19 -4.90
CA ASP A 86 9.43 -1.60 -4.58
C ASP A 86 10.85 -1.87 -4.04
N GLY A 87 11.73 -0.87 -4.01
CA GLY A 87 13.08 -1.02 -3.48
C GLY A 87 13.99 -2.00 -4.22
N SER A 88 13.83 -2.19 -5.53
CA SER A 88 14.80 -2.92 -6.35
C SER A 88 16.20 -2.29 -6.30
N ASP A 89 17.25 -3.08 -6.54
CA ASP A 89 18.63 -2.58 -6.58
C ASP A 89 18.83 -1.48 -7.64
N LYS A 90 18.09 -1.54 -8.75
CA LYS A 90 18.09 -0.47 -9.76
C LYS A 90 17.51 0.83 -9.20
N HIS A 91 16.45 0.75 -8.41
CA HIS A 91 15.88 1.94 -7.78
C HIS A 91 16.82 2.53 -6.71
N VAL A 92 17.56 1.69 -5.99
CA VAL A 92 18.64 2.14 -5.09
C VAL A 92 19.69 2.93 -5.85
N GLN A 93 20.15 2.39 -6.99
CA GLN A 93 21.14 3.05 -7.84
C GLN A 93 20.63 4.37 -8.42
N GLU A 94 19.42 4.39 -8.98
CA GLU A 94 18.85 5.63 -9.55
C GLU A 94 18.58 6.70 -8.46
N MET A 95 18.21 6.30 -7.24
CA MET A 95 18.09 7.24 -6.12
C MET A 95 19.45 7.80 -5.69
N LEU A 96 20.50 6.97 -5.65
CA LEU A 96 21.87 7.42 -5.40
C LEU A 96 22.33 8.44 -6.46
N GLU A 97 22.01 8.21 -7.73
CA GLU A 97 22.30 9.15 -8.81
C GLU A 97 21.58 10.49 -8.63
N ILE A 98 20.31 10.48 -8.20
CA ILE A 98 19.57 11.72 -7.88
C ILE A 98 20.26 12.47 -6.73
N VAL A 99 20.67 11.77 -5.66
CA VAL A 99 21.41 12.39 -4.54
C VAL A 99 22.72 13.00 -5.04
N GLN A 100 23.49 12.28 -5.86
CA GLN A 100 24.76 12.76 -6.42
C GLN A 100 24.56 13.99 -7.32
N GLU A 101 23.51 13.99 -8.14
CA GLU A 101 23.15 15.11 -9.02
C GLU A 101 22.83 16.38 -8.22
N ILE A 102 21.95 16.27 -7.22
CA ILE A 102 21.60 17.40 -6.33
C ILE A 102 22.84 17.88 -5.59
N SER A 103 23.62 16.95 -5.04
CA SER A 103 24.84 17.28 -4.28
C SER A 103 25.85 18.02 -5.13
N LYS A 104 26.08 17.59 -6.38
CA LYS A 104 26.99 18.27 -7.32
C LYS A 104 26.48 19.66 -7.67
N LYS A 105 25.18 19.83 -7.88
CA LYS A 105 24.57 21.13 -8.21
C LYS A 105 24.68 22.12 -7.05
N SER A 106 24.52 21.65 -5.82
CA SER A 106 24.48 22.50 -4.62
C SER A 106 25.80 22.57 -3.85
N GLY A 107 26.84 21.84 -4.29
CA GLY A 107 28.14 21.78 -3.61
C GLY A 107 28.11 21.02 -2.27
N PHE A 108 27.16 20.10 -2.08
CA PHE A 108 27.04 19.32 -0.85
C PHE A 108 28.00 18.12 -0.85
N SER A 109 28.56 17.83 0.32
CA SER A 109 29.37 16.64 0.55
C SER A 109 28.69 15.73 1.56
N PHE A 110 28.59 14.44 1.26
CA PHE A 110 27.88 13.46 2.09
C PHE A 110 28.61 12.12 2.12
N LYS A 111 28.52 11.44 3.27
CA LYS A 111 28.76 10.00 3.41
C LYS A 111 27.45 9.27 3.19
N ILE A 112 27.40 8.39 2.21
CA ILE A 112 26.17 7.69 1.81
C ILE A 112 26.39 6.19 1.98
N ALA A 113 25.44 5.50 2.60
CA ALA A 113 25.36 4.05 2.59
C ALA A 113 24.17 3.61 1.73
N THR A 114 24.34 2.60 0.90
CA THR A 114 23.26 1.94 0.18
C THR A 114 23.11 0.50 0.64
N ILE A 115 21.87 -0.01 0.67
CA ILE A 115 21.56 -1.39 1.07
C ILE A 115 20.78 -2.05 -0.06
N SER A 116 21.35 -3.08 -0.68
CA SER A 116 20.70 -3.89 -1.72
C SER A 116 19.66 -4.84 -1.14
N ALA A 117 18.67 -5.22 -1.95
CA ALA A 117 17.59 -6.15 -1.58
C ALA A 117 17.36 -7.28 -2.60
N SER A 118 18.05 -7.28 -3.74
CA SER A 118 18.04 -8.40 -4.67
C SER A 118 18.62 -9.67 -4.04
N ILE A 119 18.06 -10.83 -4.38
CA ILE A 119 18.47 -12.12 -3.81
C ILE A 119 18.94 -13.11 -4.87
N ASP A 120 19.97 -13.91 -4.54
CA ASP A 120 20.45 -14.99 -5.41
C ASP A 120 19.36 -16.06 -5.61
N ARG A 121 18.94 -16.24 -6.87
CA ARG A 121 17.97 -17.26 -7.28
C ARG A 121 18.41 -18.66 -6.88
N ASN A 122 19.70 -18.97 -6.92
CA ASN A 122 20.19 -20.29 -6.53
C ASN A 122 20.00 -20.54 -5.03
N LEU A 123 20.16 -19.51 -4.19
CA LEU A 123 19.84 -19.61 -2.77
C LEU A 123 18.36 -19.93 -2.57
N VAL A 124 17.47 -19.18 -3.23
CA VAL A 124 16.02 -19.41 -3.14
C VAL A 124 15.67 -20.84 -3.57
N LYS A 125 16.20 -21.31 -4.71
CA LYS A 125 15.99 -22.69 -5.19
C LYS A 125 16.47 -23.75 -4.21
N ARG A 126 17.66 -23.57 -3.62
CA ARG A 126 18.17 -24.48 -2.58
C ARG A 126 17.26 -24.49 -1.34
N ARG A 127 16.74 -23.34 -0.93
CA ARG A 127 15.81 -23.24 0.22
C ARG A 127 14.45 -23.90 -0.08
N ILE A 128 13.95 -23.80 -1.30
CA ILE A 128 12.77 -24.58 -1.75
C ILE A 128 13.05 -26.08 -1.63
N GLN A 129 14.15 -26.56 -2.19
CA GLN A 129 14.53 -27.99 -2.18
C GLN A 129 14.75 -28.56 -0.76
N THR A 130 15.04 -27.70 0.21
CA THR A 130 15.26 -28.07 1.62
C THR A 130 14.04 -27.78 2.52
N ASN A 131 12.89 -27.42 1.95
CA ASN A 131 11.65 -27.07 2.67
C ASN A 131 11.83 -25.91 3.67
N ARG A 132 12.64 -24.92 3.30
CA ARG A 132 12.93 -23.70 4.09
C ARG A 132 12.29 -22.45 3.49
N VAL A 133 11.25 -22.64 2.69
CA VAL A 133 10.41 -21.59 2.11
C VAL A 133 8.95 -21.99 2.33
N GLY A 134 8.11 -21.06 2.76
CA GLY A 134 6.68 -21.27 2.96
C GLY A 134 5.84 -20.10 2.44
N PRO A 135 4.53 -20.30 2.23
CA PRO A 135 3.63 -19.24 1.75
C PRO A 135 3.49 -18.09 2.75
N CYS A 136 3.42 -16.85 2.25
CA CYS A 136 3.05 -15.67 3.04
C CYS A 136 1.59 -15.33 2.77
N GLY A 137 0.68 -15.82 3.62
CA GLY A 137 -0.77 -15.65 3.38
C GLY A 137 -1.33 -16.69 2.38
N PRO A 138 -2.41 -16.38 1.65
CA PRO A 138 -3.18 -17.38 0.89
C PRO A 138 -2.61 -17.65 -0.52
N VAL A 139 -1.32 -17.95 -0.61
CA VAL A 139 -0.63 -18.32 -1.87
C VAL A 139 -0.26 -19.81 -1.89
N LYS A 140 -0.02 -20.35 -3.09
CA LYS A 140 0.45 -21.74 -3.27
C LYS A 140 1.92 -21.85 -2.88
N ASP A 141 2.40 -23.08 -2.66
CA ASP A 141 3.82 -23.34 -2.41
C ASP A 141 4.69 -22.90 -3.59
N LEU A 142 5.87 -22.33 -3.27
CA LEU A 142 6.82 -21.85 -4.26
C LEU A 142 7.57 -23.01 -4.93
N THR A 143 7.63 -23.00 -6.26
CA THR A 143 8.40 -23.97 -7.04
C THR A 143 9.68 -23.37 -7.62
N VAL A 144 10.63 -24.23 -8.01
CA VAL A 144 11.86 -23.81 -8.72
C VAL A 144 11.50 -23.10 -10.04
N ASP A 145 10.49 -23.58 -10.75
CA ASP A 145 10.06 -22.99 -12.02
C ASP A 145 9.48 -21.58 -11.82
N ASP A 146 8.82 -21.30 -10.68
CA ASP A 146 8.37 -19.94 -10.36
C ASP A 146 9.55 -18.98 -10.20
N VAL A 147 10.62 -19.43 -9.53
CA VAL A 147 11.87 -18.65 -9.40
C VAL A 147 12.51 -18.40 -10.76
N ASP A 148 12.45 -19.35 -11.68
CA ASP A 148 12.99 -19.20 -13.03
C ASP A 148 12.20 -18.22 -13.90
N ARG A 149 10.88 -18.17 -13.73
CA ARG A 149 10.02 -17.25 -14.49
C ARG A 149 9.97 -15.82 -13.94
N ALA A 150 10.41 -15.60 -12.70
CA ALA A 150 10.44 -14.27 -12.12
C ALA A 150 11.36 -13.32 -12.92
N ILE A 151 10.91 -12.10 -13.19
CA ILE A 151 11.71 -11.04 -13.82
C ILE A 151 12.74 -10.52 -12.81
N ASP A 152 12.28 -10.25 -11.60
CA ASP A 152 13.07 -9.77 -10.48
C ASP A 152 12.55 -10.37 -9.18
N ILE A 153 13.44 -10.49 -8.20
CA ILE A 153 13.12 -11.02 -6.86
C ILE A 153 13.83 -10.14 -5.83
N VAL A 154 13.04 -9.56 -4.94
CA VAL A 154 13.52 -8.77 -3.80
C VAL A 154 13.16 -9.47 -2.49
N ALA A 155 14.04 -9.35 -1.50
CA ALA A 155 13.78 -9.79 -0.13
C ALA A 155 13.51 -8.58 0.75
N GLN A 156 12.42 -8.64 1.53
CA GLN A 156 12.04 -7.60 2.46
C GLN A 156 12.93 -7.66 3.72
N MET A 157 13.82 -6.68 3.86
CA MET A 157 14.76 -6.63 4.99
C MET A 157 14.14 -6.10 6.28
N GLY A 158 14.69 -6.54 7.42
CA GLY A 158 14.39 -6.00 8.75
C GLY A 158 15.26 -4.80 9.13
N ALA A 159 15.34 -4.51 10.42
CA ALA A 159 16.10 -3.38 10.96
C ALA A 159 17.62 -3.62 10.98
N GLU A 160 18.05 -4.88 10.86
CA GLU A 160 19.44 -5.29 11.08
C GLU A 160 20.43 -4.72 10.05
N PRO A 161 20.14 -4.72 8.73
CA PRO A 161 21.01 -4.07 7.76
C PRO A 161 21.17 -2.58 8.01
N TYR A 162 20.10 -1.88 8.40
CA TYR A 162 20.14 -0.47 8.77
C TYR A 162 20.97 -0.22 10.02
N LEU A 163 20.83 -1.04 11.07
CA LEU A 163 21.67 -0.98 12.27
C LEU A 163 23.15 -1.16 11.93
N ARG A 164 23.45 -2.09 11.01
CA ARG A 164 24.81 -2.30 10.52
C ARG A 164 25.32 -1.10 9.73
N ALA A 165 24.51 -0.52 8.84
CA ALA A 165 24.87 0.67 8.07
C ALA A 165 25.12 1.89 8.98
N LEU A 166 24.30 2.09 10.02
CA LEU A 166 24.48 3.17 10.99
C LEU A 166 25.83 3.11 11.72
N SER A 167 26.46 1.93 11.83
CA SER A 167 27.77 1.80 12.48
C SER A 167 28.92 2.51 11.75
N SER A 168 28.79 2.81 10.44
CA SER A 168 29.75 3.63 9.70
C SER A 168 29.47 5.14 9.81
N ASN A 169 28.44 5.54 10.58
CA ASN A 169 27.97 6.91 10.74
C ASN A 169 27.76 7.66 9.40
N PRO A 170 27.03 7.09 8.43
CA PRO A 170 26.72 7.77 7.18
C PRO A 170 25.78 8.95 7.44
N ASP A 171 25.78 9.95 6.57
CA ASP A 171 24.82 11.05 6.58
C ASP A 171 23.48 10.62 5.99
N ILE A 172 23.54 9.76 4.98
CA ILE A 172 22.38 9.27 4.21
C ILE A 172 22.43 7.74 4.12
N ILE A 173 21.30 7.06 4.34
CA ILE A 173 21.12 5.64 4.06
C ILE A 173 19.98 5.47 3.04
N LEU A 174 20.27 4.82 1.92
CA LEU A 174 19.30 4.45 0.89
C LEU A 174 19.15 2.93 0.87
N GLY A 175 18.04 2.42 1.40
CA GLY A 175 17.77 0.99 1.42
C GLY A 175 16.80 0.57 0.32
N GLY A 176 17.04 -0.62 -0.23
CA GLY A 176 16.12 -1.34 -1.10
C GLY A 176 14.90 -1.85 -0.33
N ARG A 177 14.28 -2.92 -0.83
CA ARG A 177 13.02 -3.46 -0.30
C ARG A 177 13.10 -3.71 1.20
N SER A 178 12.34 -2.94 1.95
CA SER A 178 12.35 -2.95 3.41
C SER A 178 10.98 -3.28 3.95
N TYR A 179 10.94 -3.85 5.16
CA TYR A 179 9.73 -3.80 5.95
C TYR A 179 9.55 -2.35 6.36
N ASP A 180 8.41 -1.75 6.04
CA ASP A 180 8.21 -0.30 6.09
C ASP A 180 8.64 0.37 7.43
N PRO A 181 8.45 -0.24 8.62
CA PRO A 181 8.96 0.32 9.88
C PRO A 181 10.48 0.19 10.10
N ALA A 182 11.18 -0.64 9.33
CA ALA A 182 12.57 -1.04 9.57
C ALA A 182 13.56 0.13 9.70
N PRO A 183 13.59 1.14 8.81
CA PRO A 183 14.53 2.26 8.97
C PRO A 183 14.26 3.06 10.26
N PHE A 184 12.98 3.21 10.65
CA PHE A 184 12.58 3.86 11.90
C PHE A 184 12.99 3.06 13.13
N ALA A 185 12.73 1.76 13.09
CA ALA A 185 13.03 0.85 14.19
C ALA A 185 14.54 0.75 14.40
N ALA A 186 15.31 0.61 13.33
CA ALA A 186 16.77 0.60 13.35
C ALA A 186 17.35 1.87 13.96
N PHE A 187 16.93 3.05 13.47
CA PHE A 187 17.43 4.32 14.00
C PHE A 187 17.09 4.50 15.49
N SER A 188 15.89 4.08 15.90
CA SER A 188 15.45 4.18 17.30
C SER A 188 16.22 3.24 18.22
N MET A 189 16.39 1.97 17.81
CA MET A 189 17.17 0.99 18.57
C MET A 189 18.66 1.36 18.64
N HIS A 190 19.22 1.93 17.57
CA HIS A 190 20.59 2.47 17.57
C HIS A 190 20.79 3.54 18.65
N HIS A 191 19.73 4.26 19.01
CA HIS A 191 19.75 5.29 20.05
C HIS A 191 19.31 4.77 21.43
N GLY A 192 18.98 3.48 21.58
CA GLY A 192 18.64 2.85 22.85
C GLY A 192 17.15 2.82 23.20
N CYS A 193 16.26 2.94 22.20
CA CYS A 193 14.83 2.65 22.37
C CYS A 193 14.58 1.14 22.45
N GLU A 194 13.57 0.74 23.22
CA GLU A 194 13.12 -0.65 23.28
C GLU A 194 12.54 -1.09 21.93
N PRO A 195 12.75 -2.36 21.50
CA PRO A 195 12.27 -2.84 20.20
C PRO A 195 10.76 -2.64 19.98
N GLY A 196 9.91 -2.96 20.97
CA GLY A 196 8.45 -2.80 20.83
C GLY A 196 8.03 -1.35 20.54
N VAL A 197 8.70 -0.39 21.18
CA VAL A 197 8.49 1.06 20.99
C VAL A 197 8.99 1.50 19.63
N ALA A 198 10.19 1.07 19.25
CA ALA A 198 10.83 1.38 17.98
C ALA A 198 9.99 0.89 16.78
N TRP A 199 9.52 -0.36 16.83
CA TRP A 199 8.67 -0.96 15.80
C TRP A 199 7.27 -0.34 15.74
N HIS A 200 6.64 -0.05 16.89
CA HIS A 200 5.31 0.58 16.90
C HIS A 200 5.37 2.03 16.39
N MET A 201 6.40 2.80 16.76
CA MET A 201 6.61 4.12 16.20
C MET A 201 6.81 4.05 14.70
N GLY A 202 7.68 3.15 14.22
CA GLY A 202 7.91 2.96 12.79
C GLY A 202 6.63 2.63 12.03
N LYS A 203 5.79 1.72 12.55
CA LYS A 203 4.51 1.34 11.93
C LYS A 203 3.57 2.54 11.71
N ILE A 204 3.60 3.52 12.60
CA ILE A 204 2.76 4.71 12.47
C ILE A 204 3.45 5.75 11.57
N MET A 205 4.74 5.99 11.78
CA MET A 205 5.50 7.03 11.09
C MET A 205 5.83 6.68 9.63
N GLU A 206 5.84 5.40 9.22
CA GLU A 206 6.00 5.00 7.81
C GLU A 206 4.94 5.64 6.90
N CYS A 207 3.74 5.87 7.45
CA CYS A 207 2.63 6.53 6.78
C CYS A 207 2.58 8.05 7.04
N GLY A 208 3.58 8.63 7.70
CA GLY A 208 3.61 10.04 8.08
C GLY A 208 2.38 10.46 8.89
N GLY A 209 1.85 11.66 8.62
CA GLY A 209 0.72 12.26 9.34
C GLY A 209 -0.67 11.70 9.00
N ILE A 210 -0.78 10.52 8.37
CA ILE A 210 -2.07 9.95 7.97
C ILE A 210 -2.99 9.64 9.17
N CYS A 211 -2.41 9.38 10.34
CA CYS A 211 -3.18 9.16 11.58
C CYS A 211 -3.70 10.46 12.22
N ALA A 212 -3.35 11.64 11.70
CA ALA A 212 -3.85 12.91 12.22
C ALA A 212 -5.30 13.17 11.79
N VAL A 213 -5.95 14.10 12.50
CA VAL A 213 -7.29 14.61 12.22
C VAL A 213 -7.22 16.13 12.06
N PRO A 214 -7.58 16.70 10.89
CA PRO A 214 -7.78 16.00 9.61
C PRO A 214 -6.52 15.25 9.15
N LYS A 215 -6.69 14.34 8.19
CA LYS A 215 -5.59 13.53 7.63
C LYS A 215 -4.47 14.43 7.11
N GLY A 216 -3.28 14.30 7.70
CA GLY A 216 -2.10 15.09 7.38
C GLY A 216 -1.05 14.33 6.57
N ARG A 217 0.14 14.94 6.46
CA ARG A 217 1.31 14.35 5.78
C ARG A 217 2.56 14.29 6.66
N SER A 218 2.88 15.41 7.32
CA SER A 218 4.18 15.56 8.00
C SER A 218 4.01 15.46 9.51
N MET A 219 4.88 14.70 10.16
CA MET A 219 4.77 14.38 11.59
C MET A 219 6.14 14.33 12.26
N ILE A 220 6.18 14.72 13.54
CA ILE A 220 7.31 14.53 14.44
C ILE A 220 7.00 13.38 15.40
N ALA A 221 7.96 12.48 15.56
CA ALA A 221 8.00 11.52 16.65
C ALA A 221 9.08 11.92 17.66
N THR A 222 8.68 12.17 18.91
CA THR A 222 9.58 12.45 20.03
C THR A 222 9.83 11.17 20.81
N MET A 223 11.03 10.63 20.73
CA MET A 223 11.38 9.28 21.17
C MET A 223 11.99 9.24 22.57
N ARG A 224 11.60 8.22 23.33
CA ARG A 224 12.18 7.83 24.63
C ARG A 224 12.46 6.33 24.65
N THR A 225 13.04 5.82 25.74
CA THR A 225 13.36 4.39 25.85
C THR A 225 12.11 3.51 25.74
N ASN A 226 11.02 3.86 26.44
CA ASN A 226 9.81 3.04 26.59
C ASN A 226 8.52 3.70 26.04
N SER A 227 8.62 4.85 25.36
CA SER A 227 7.47 5.56 24.77
C SER A 227 7.89 6.50 23.65
N PHE A 228 6.91 7.01 22.90
CA PHE A 228 7.09 8.09 21.93
C PHE A 228 5.87 9.01 21.89
N ASP A 229 6.07 10.27 21.50
CA ASP A 229 4.99 11.24 21.30
C ASP A 229 4.86 11.58 19.81
N LEU A 230 3.64 11.64 19.31
CA LEU A 230 3.33 12.01 17.92
C LEU A 230 2.74 13.40 17.86
N THR A 231 3.35 14.28 17.06
CA THR A 231 2.88 15.65 16.84
C THR A 231 2.85 15.96 15.34
N PRO A 232 1.68 16.18 14.72
CA PRO A 232 1.61 16.60 13.32
C PRO A 232 2.20 18.00 13.14
N LEU A 233 2.75 18.32 11.98
CA LEU A 233 3.40 19.62 11.77
C LEU A 233 2.42 20.72 11.38
N SER A 234 1.35 20.40 10.66
CA SER A 234 0.31 21.36 10.32
C SER A 234 -0.38 21.91 11.58
N PRO A 235 -0.51 23.23 11.76
CA PRO A 235 -1.15 23.82 12.94
C PRO A 235 -2.64 23.48 13.06
N ARG A 236 -3.27 23.10 11.94
CA ARG A 236 -4.69 22.71 11.86
C ARG A 236 -4.98 21.26 12.24
N GLU A 237 -3.94 20.42 12.33
CA GLU A 237 -4.05 18.98 12.55
C GLU A 237 -3.76 18.60 14.01
N ARG A 238 -4.40 17.54 14.50
CA ARG A 238 -4.11 16.91 15.80
C ARG A 238 -4.06 15.40 15.72
N CYS A 239 -3.27 14.77 16.58
CA CYS A 239 -3.42 13.35 16.89
C CYS A 239 -4.38 13.18 18.08
N THR A 240 -5.26 12.18 18.01
CA THR A 240 -6.09 11.74 19.14
C THR A 240 -5.77 10.28 19.47
N PRO A 241 -6.01 9.80 20.70
CA PRO A 241 -5.81 8.40 21.05
C PRO A 241 -6.48 7.45 20.05
N LEU A 242 -7.72 7.76 19.67
CA LEU A 242 -8.49 6.98 18.71
C LEU A 242 -7.88 6.99 17.32
N SER A 243 -7.43 8.15 16.81
CA SER A 243 -6.89 8.25 15.46
C SER A 243 -5.53 7.56 15.30
N VAL A 244 -4.71 7.63 16.35
CA VAL A 244 -3.41 6.94 16.40
C VAL A 244 -3.60 5.43 16.54
N ALA A 245 -4.47 4.98 17.44
CA ALA A 245 -4.80 3.56 17.58
C ALA A 245 -5.41 2.98 16.29
N ALA A 246 -6.29 3.71 15.62
CA ALA A 246 -6.93 3.29 14.38
C ALA A 246 -5.95 3.08 13.21
N HIS A 247 -4.77 3.69 13.27
CA HIS A 247 -3.76 3.50 12.24
C HIS A 247 -3.16 2.09 12.24
N THR A 248 -3.22 1.36 13.36
CA THR A 248 -2.78 -0.05 13.45
C THR A 248 -3.63 -1.00 12.59
N LEU A 249 -4.87 -0.62 12.25
CA LEU A 249 -5.73 -1.39 11.33
C LEU A 249 -5.32 -1.23 9.86
N TYR A 250 -4.61 -0.15 9.52
CA TYR A 250 -4.37 0.25 8.14
C TYR A 250 -3.43 -0.74 7.45
N GLU A 251 -3.93 -1.39 6.39
CA GLU A 251 -3.17 -2.32 5.54
C GLU A 251 -2.57 -3.52 6.28
N LYS A 252 -3.23 -3.96 7.36
CA LYS A 252 -2.84 -5.15 8.12
C LYS A 252 -3.96 -6.16 8.22
N THR A 253 -3.61 -7.44 8.16
CA THR A 253 -4.51 -8.59 8.33
C THR A 253 -5.18 -8.59 9.70
N ARG A 254 -4.46 -8.10 10.72
CA ARG A 254 -4.89 -7.97 12.10
C ARG A 254 -4.32 -6.67 12.69
N PRO A 255 -4.99 -6.02 13.65
CA PRO A 255 -4.46 -4.82 14.30
C PRO A 255 -3.68 -5.08 15.59
N ASP A 256 -3.81 -6.27 16.19
CA ASP A 256 -3.22 -6.64 17.48
C ASP A 256 -1.82 -7.26 17.34
N LYS A 257 -1.56 -7.96 16.23
CA LYS A 257 -0.32 -8.70 15.97
C LYS A 257 0.17 -8.45 14.55
N LEU A 258 1.32 -7.78 14.43
CA LEU A 258 1.92 -7.40 13.16
C LEU A 258 3.22 -8.19 12.94
N PRO A 259 3.17 -9.32 12.21
CA PRO A 259 4.38 -10.07 11.89
C PRO A 259 5.27 -9.27 10.91
N GLY A 260 6.57 -9.35 11.10
CA GLY A 260 7.58 -8.78 10.22
C GLY A 260 8.89 -9.56 10.30
N PRO A 261 9.94 -9.13 9.59
CA PRO A 261 11.25 -9.78 9.66
C PRO A 261 11.76 -9.87 11.12
N GLY A 262 12.09 -11.10 11.53
CA GLY A 262 12.65 -11.41 12.85
C GLY A 262 11.69 -11.48 14.03
N GLY A 263 10.41 -11.18 13.87
CA GLY A 263 9.49 -11.20 15.01
C GLY A 263 8.07 -10.71 14.73
N VAL A 264 7.28 -10.64 15.80
CA VAL A 264 5.90 -10.13 15.79
C VAL A 264 5.81 -8.93 16.72
N LEU A 265 5.32 -7.81 16.21
CA LEU A 265 4.93 -6.67 17.03
C LEU A 265 3.54 -6.93 17.62
N GLU A 266 3.47 -7.08 18.94
CA GLU A 266 2.24 -7.25 19.71
C GLU A 266 1.79 -5.91 20.31
N LEU A 267 0.52 -5.57 20.09
CA LEU A 267 -0.08 -4.29 20.43
C LEU A 267 -1.18 -4.39 21.49
N ASP A 268 -1.47 -5.58 22.02
CA ASP A 268 -2.50 -5.80 23.05
C ASP A 268 -2.28 -4.96 24.32
N GLY A 269 -1.03 -4.68 24.67
CA GLY A 269 -0.64 -3.85 25.81
C GLY A 269 -0.40 -2.37 25.47
N ALA A 270 -0.65 -1.95 24.22
CA ALA A 270 -0.37 -0.59 23.80
C ALA A 270 -1.37 0.42 24.40
N THR A 271 -0.86 1.56 24.87
CA THR A 271 -1.66 2.65 25.42
C THR A 271 -1.45 3.94 24.63
N TYR A 272 -2.51 4.74 24.52
CA TYR A 272 -2.55 5.98 23.75
C TYR A 272 -3.08 7.10 24.65
N GLU A 273 -2.19 8.00 25.10
CA GLU A 273 -2.48 9.05 26.07
C GLU A 273 -2.45 10.42 25.38
N GLN A 274 -3.51 11.21 25.52
CA GLN A 274 -3.53 12.60 25.03
C GLN A 274 -2.68 13.48 25.95
N LEU A 275 -1.60 14.09 25.45
CA LEU A 275 -0.72 14.97 26.23
C LEU A 275 -1.10 16.45 26.10
N THR A 276 -1.41 16.87 24.88
CA THR A 276 -1.87 18.22 24.54
C THR A 276 -3.04 18.08 23.59
N GLU A 277 -3.70 19.17 23.17
CA GLU A 277 -4.73 19.09 22.14
C GLU A 277 -4.23 18.50 20.79
N LYS A 278 -2.92 18.47 20.56
CA LYS A 278 -2.29 18.09 19.29
C LYS A 278 -1.45 16.81 19.37
N THR A 279 -0.94 16.48 20.56
CA THR A 279 0.08 15.46 20.77
C THR A 279 -0.45 14.26 21.55
N VAL A 280 -0.12 13.06 21.09
CA VAL A 280 -0.46 11.78 21.74
C VAL A 280 0.81 11.02 22.07
N ARG A 281 0.89 10.48 23.28
CA ARG A 281 1.92 9.54 23.72
C ARG A 281 1.47 8.11 23.49
N VAL A 282 2.40 7.28 23.04
CA VAL A 282 2.21 5.86 22.80
C VAL A 282 3.28 5.06 23.54
N SER A 283 2.88 3.97 24.19
CA SER A 283 3.77 3.05 24.94
C SER A 283 3.15 1.65 25.05
N GLY A 284 3.86 0.69 25.64
CA GLY A 284 3.31 -0.62 26.01
C GLY A 284 3.34 -1.71 24.93
N ALA A 285 3.76 -1.39 23.70
CA ALA A 285 3.96 -2.37 22.64
C ALA A 285 5.16 -3.28 22.93
N ARG A 286 5.10 -4.54 22.47
CA ARG A 286 6.19 -5.53 22.62
C ARG A 286 6.57 -6.11 21.28
N PHE A 287 7.86 -6.32 21.05
CA PHE A 287 8.35 -7.08 19.91
C PHE A 287 8.79 -8.47 20.39
N VAL A 288 8.18 -9.51 19.86
CA VAL A 288 8.45 -10.90 20.22
C VAL A 288 9.22 -11.56 19.08
N PRO A 289 10.52 -11.87 19.26
CA PRO A 289 11.31 -12.51 18.23
C PRO A 289 10.76 -13.89 17.85
N THR A 290 10.83 -14.23 16.56
CA THR A 290 10.52 -15.60 16.11
C THR A 290 11.71 -16.53 16.33
N PRO A 291 11.48 -17.84 16.57
CA PRO A 291 12.58 -18.80 16.74
C PRO A 291 13.48 -18.93 15.51
N VAL A 292 12.89 -18.72 14.32
CA VAL A 292 13.60 -18.69 13.03
C VAL A 292 13.36 -17.32 12.43
N TYR A 293 14.43 -16.65 12.03
CA TYR A 293 14.34 -15.40 11.29
C TYR A 293 13.90 -15.70 9.87
N GLN A 294 12.86 -15.00 9.40
CA GLN A 294 12.37 -15.13 8.04
C GLN A 294 12.33 -13.78 7.34
N VAL A 295 12.61 -13.78 6.05
CA VAL A 295 12.40 -12.62 5.17
C VAL A 295 11.31 -12.93 4.17
N LYS A 296 10.53 -11.92 3.79
CA LYS A 296 9.51 -12.06 2.75
C LYS A 296 10.15 -11.86 1.38
N LEU A 297 10.04 -12.85 0.52
CA LEU A 297 10.38 -12.79 -0.90
C LEU A 297 9.19 -12.25 -1.68
N GLU A 298 9.43 -11.22 -2.47
CA GLU A 298 8.48 -10.66 -3.43
C GLU A 298 9.09 -10.74 -4.84
N GLY A 299 8.31 -11.20 -5.80
CA GLY A 299 8.77 -11.38 -7.17
C GLY A 299 7.60 -11.43 -8.15
N VAL A 300 7.89 -11.07 -9.38
CA VAL A 300 6.88 -10.88 -10.43
C VAL A 300 7.28 -11.58 -11.71
N GLU A 301 6.30 -12.14 -12.43
CA GLU A 301 6.51 -12.68 -13.77
C GLU A 301 5.66 -11.93 -14.80
N LYS A 302 6.10 -11.95 -16.05
CA LYS A 302 5.35 -11.39 -17.19
C LYS A 302 4.42 -12.45 -17.76
N LEU A 303 3.14 -12.10 -17.88
CA LEU A 303 2.12 -12.98 -18.46
C LEU A 303 1.95 -12.79 -19.97
N GLY A 304 2.23 -11.59 -20.48
CA GLY A 304 2.01 -11.23 -21.87
C GLY A 304 1.84 -9.73 -22.04
N TYR A 305 0.97 -9.35 -22.97
CA TYR A 305 0.57 -7.98 -23.26
C TYR A 305 -0.95 -7.84 -23.21
N ARG A 306 -1.43 -6.67 -22.78
CA ARG A 306 -2.85 -6.35 -22.65
C ARG A 306 -3.26 -5.29 -23.67
N THR A 307 -4.40 -5.53 -24.29
CA THR A 307 -5.16 -4.52 -25.01
C THR A 307 -6.55 -4.44 -24.38
N ILE A 308 -7.02 -3.22 -24.12
CA ILE A 308 -8.38 -2.99 -23.64
C ILE A 308 -9.20 -2.24 -24.68
N PHE A 309 -10.52 -2.42 -24.63
CA PHE A 309 -11.48 -1.50 -25.24
C PHE A 309 -12.61 -1.25 -24.26
N ILE A 310 -13.26 -0.09 -24.35
CA ILE A 310 -14.37 0.28 -23.46
C ILE A 310 -15.50 0.92 -24.26
N GLY A 311 -16.73 0.71 -23.82
CA GLY A 311 -17.90 1.35 -24.41
C GLY A 311 -19.19 1.01 -23.68
N GLY A 312 -20.25 1.74 -24.03
CA GLY A 312 -21.57 1.61 -23.41
C GLY A 312 -22.57 0.86 -24.28
N ILE A 313 -23.50 0.16 -23.64
CA ILE A 313 -24.72 -0.38 -24.24
C ILE A 313 -25.91 0.20 -23.47
N ARG A 314 -26.87 0.75 -24.22
CA ARG A 314 -28.11 1.33 -23.67
C ARG A 314 -29.38 0.69 -24.23
N ASP A 315 -29.27 -0.19 -25.22
CA ASP A 315 -30.45 -0.89 -25.75
C ASP A 315 -30.93 -1.95 -24.73
N PRO A 316 -32.14 -1.82 -24.16
CA PRO A 316 -32.66 -2.78 -23.20
C PRO A 316 -32.86 -4.18 -23.79
N ILE A 317 -33.09 -4.31 -25.11
CA ILE A 317 -33.23 -5.61 -25.77
C ILE A 317 -31.90 -6.36 -25.71
N LEU A 318 -30.79 -5.66 -25.98
CA LEU A 318 -29.45 -6.26 -25.92
C LEU A 318 -28.99 -6.48 -24.48
N ILE A 319 -29.21 -5.50 -23.57
CA ILE A 319 -28.85 -5.64 -22.15
C ILE A 319 -29.52 -6.89 -21.54
N GLY A 320 -30.79 -7.15 -21.88
CA GLY A 320 -31.54 -8.32 -21.39
C GLY A 320 -30.99 -9.67 -21.84
N GLN A 321 -30.14 -9.72 -22.86
CA GLN A 321 -29.54 -10.95 -23.41
C GLN A 321 -28.01 -10.86 -23.53
N ILE A 322 -27.38 -9.94 -22.76
CA ILE A 322 -25.97 -9.58 -22.97
C ILE A 322 -25.01 -10.75 -22.78
N ASP A 323 -25.29 -11.65 -21.84
CA ASP A 323 -24.41 -12.79 -21.55
C ASP A 323 -24.44 -13.81 -22.69
N GLU A 324 -25.62 -14.09 -23.28
CA GLU A 324 -25.77 -14.95 -24.46
C GLU A 324 -25.09 -14.31 -25.69
N PHE A 325 -25.36 -13.02 -25.92
CA PHE A 325 -24.74 -12.28 -27.03
C PHE A 325 -23.20 -12.28 -26.97
N LEU A 326 -22.62 -12.03 -25.79
CA LEU A 326 -21.17 -12.03 -25.64
C LEU A 326 -20.57 -13.43 -25.69
N ALA A 327 -21.34 -14.48 -25.36
CA ALA A 327 -20.92 -15.86 -25.60
C ALA A 327 -20.82 -16.16 -27.10
N ASP A 328 -21.77 -15.69 -27.91
CA ASP A 328 -21.72 -15.81 -29.38
C ASP A 328 -20.56 -15.02 -29.99
N VAL A 329 -20.34 -13.78 -29.53
CA VAL A 329 -19.17 -12.97 -29.92
C VAL A 329 -17.87 -13.71 -29.60
N ARG A 330 -17.77 -14.27 -28.39
CA ARG A 330 -16.59 -15.01 -27.95
C ARG A 330 -16.35 -16.25 -28.80
N ALA A 331 -17.39 -17.04 -29.10
CA ALA A 331 -17.29 -18.21 -29.95
C ALA A 331 -16.87 -17.84 -31.39
N TYR A 332 -17.41 -16.75 -31.94
CA TYR A 332 -16.98 -16.22 -33.24
C TYR A 332 -15.50 -15.83 -33.24
N THR A 333 -15.05 -15.09 -32.22
CA THR A 333 -13.64 -14.70 -32.08
C THR A 333 -12.74 -15.93 -31.90
N GLN A 334 -13.13 -16.94 -31.11
CA GLN A 334 -12.38 -18.20 -30.96
C GLN A 334 -12.22 -18.97 -32.28
N ASN A 335 -13.22 -18.93 -33.18
CA ASN A 335 -13.10 -19.55 -34.51
C ASN A 335 -12.04 -18.86 -35.39
N LEU A 336 -11.83 -17.55 -35.20
CA LEU A 336 -10.80 -16.79 -35.92
C LEU A 336 -9.43 -16.88 -35.24
N PHE A 337 -9.42 -17.06 -33.91
CA PHE A 337 -8.22 -17.16 -33.07
C PHE A 337 -8.32 -18.42 -32.18
N PRO A 338 -8.00 -19.62 -32.71
CA PRO A 338 -8.15 -20.88 -31.99
C PRO A 338 -7.35 -20.98 -30.68
N GLU A 339 -6.33 -20.14 -30.50
CA GLU A 339 -5.55 -20.03 -29.27
C GLU A 339 -6.28 -19.31 -28.12
N LEU A 340 -7.34 -18.55 -28.43
CA LEU A 340 -8.09 -17.78 -27.44
C LEU A 340 -8.76 -18.70 -26.42
N ASP A 341 -8.55 -18.39 -25.14
CA ASP A 341 -9.05 -19.11 -23.97
C ASP A 341 -8.59 -20.57 -23.85
N GLN A 342 -7.60 -21.00 -24.64
CA GLN A 342 -7.00 -22.34 -24.50
C GLN A 342 -5.96 -22.41 -23.38
N SER A 343 -5.43 -21.26 -22.96
CA SER A 343 -4.48 -21.15 -21.86
C SER A 343 -4.58 -19.80 -21.15
N PRO A 344 -4.02 -19.66 -19.94
CA PRO A 344 -3.92 -18.36 -19.27
C PRO A 344 -3.09 -17.30 -20.03
N GLN A 345 -2.32 -17.69 -21.04
CA GLN A 345 -1.47 -16.78 -21.81
C GLN A 345 -2.25 -16.05 -22.91
N CYS A 346 -3.44 -16.54 -23.30
CA CYS A 346 -4.31 -15.90 -24.27
C CYS A 346 -5.77 -15.95 -23.79
N GLN A 347 -6.30 -14.82 -23.33
CA GLN A 347 -7.61 -14.74 -22.68
C GLN A 347 -8.38 -13.48 -23.06
N LEU A 348 -9.71 -13.59 -23.10
CA LEU A 348 -10.64 -12.47 -23.24
C LEU A 348 -11.53 -12.35 -22.00
N ILE A 349 -11.59 -11.18 -21.38
CA ILE A 349 -12.43 -10.92 -20.20
C ILE A 349 -13.33 -9.72 -20.47
N PHE A 350 -14.61 -9.85 -20.10
CA PHE A 350 -15.55 -8.75 -20.11
C PHE A 350 -15.82 -8.26 -18.68
N HIS A 351 -15.63 -6.98 -18.46
CA HIS A 351 -15.93 -6.29 -17.20
C HIS A 351 -17.18 -5.43 -17.38
N PHE A 352 -18.13 -5.53 -16.44
CA PHE A 352 -19.48 -4.97 -16.58
C PHE A 352 -19.77 -3.86 -15.55
N TYR A 353 -19.43 -2.62 -15.89
CA TYR A 353 -19.78 -1.44 -15.09
C TYR A 353 -21.27 -1.15 -15.21
N GLY A 354 -21.94 -0.96 -14.05
CA GLY A 354 -23.41 -0.93 -13.97
C GLY A 354 -24.04 -2.29 -13.70
N ARG A 355 -23.25 -3.35 -13.47
CA ARG A 355 -23.71 -4.67 -13.00
C ARG A 355 -22.89 -5.21 -11.84
N ASN A 356 -21.61 -5.48 -12.06
CA ASN A 356 -20.69 -6.02 -11.04
C ASN A 356 -19.22 -5.65 -11.30
N GLY A 357 -18.97 -4.55 -12.03
CA GLY A 357 -17.64 -4.14 -12.48
C GLY A 357 -16.64 -3.88 -11.36
N THR A 358 -17.10 -3.57 -10.14
CA THR A 358 -16.26 -3.26 -8.98
C THR A 358 -16.03 -4.46 -8.06
N MET A 359 -17.10 -5.14 -7.65
CA MET A 359 -17.02 -6.24 -6.67
C MET A 359 -16.95 -7.63 -7.33
N GLY A 360 -17.23 -7.72 -8.63
CA GLY A 360 -17.16 -8.98 -9.38
C GLY A 360 -18.01 -10.09 -8.74
N PRO A 361 -17.42 -11.23 -8.32
CA PRO A 361 -18.14 -12.32 -7.66
C PRO A 361 -18.61 -11.96 -6.25
N LEU A 362 -18.03 -10.93 -5.63
CA LEU A 362 -18.43 -10.44 -4.30
C LEU A 362 -19.69 -9.56 -4.36
N GLU A 363 -20.18 -9.20 -5.55
CA GLU A 363 -21.36 -8.35 -5.73
C GLU A 363 -22.63 -9.07 -5.23
N PRO A 364 -23.29 -8.57 -4.16
CA PRO A 364 -24.50 -9.20 -3.64
C PRO A 364 -25.70 -9.09 -4.58
N SER A 365 -25.76 -8.07 -5.45
CA SER A 365 -26.91 -7.82 -6.34
C SER A 365 -26.47 -7.49 -7.78
N PRO A 366 -26.01 -8.48 -8.57
CA PRO A 366 -25.44 -8.27 -9.89
C PRO A 366 -26.51 -8.05 -10.98
N THR A 367 -27.42 -7.12 -10.78
CA THR A 367 -28.44 -6.72 -11.76
C THR A 367 -27.92 -5.60 -12.66
N ALA A 368 -28.11 -5.72 -13.97
CA ALA A 368 -27.71 -4.66 -14.89
C ALA A 368 -28.55 -3.39 -14.70
N SER A 369 -27.89 -2.24 -14.71
CA SER A 369 -28.51 -0.92 -14.76
C SER A 369 -29.10 -0.62 -16.14
N HIS A 370 -29.78 0.52 -16.27
CA HIS A 370 -30.35 1.01 -17.53
C HIS A 370 -29.28 1.32 -18.60
N GLU A 371 -28.02 1.45 -18.20
CA GLU A 371 -26.84 1.55 -19.06
C GLU A 371 -25.75 0.60 -18.54
N LEU A 372 -25.11 -0.12 -19.46
CA LEU A 372 -24.08 -1.10 -19.16
C LEU A 372 -22.77 -0.71 -19.84
N GLY A 373 -21.75 -0.42 -19.04
CA GLY A 373 -20.39 -0.22 -19.53
C GLY A 373 -19.67 -1.56 -19.65
N ILE A 374 -19.13 -1.87 -20.83
CA ILE A 374 -18.30 -3.05 -21.06
C ILE A 374 -16.87 -2.61 -21.31
N MET A 375 -15.97 -3.08 -20.45
CA MET A 375 -14.53 -3.05 -20.73
C MET A 375 -14.10 -4.46 -21.14
N GLY A 376 -13.72 -4.62 -22.40
CA GLY A 376 -13.07 -5.83 -22.88
C GLY A 376 -11.58 -5.76 -22.56
N GLU A 377 -11.04 -6.82 -21.97
CA GLU A 377 -9.63 -7.01 -21.67
C GLU A 377 -9.13 -8.25 -22.41
N VAL A 378 -8.16 -8.06 -23.31
CA VAL A 378 -7.50 -9.16 -24.00
C VAL A 378 -6.05 -9.23 -23.57
N VAL A 379 -5.62 -10.41 -23.17
CA VAL A 379 -4.21 -10.72 -22.87
C VAL A 379 -3.72 -11.73 -23.90
N ALA A 380 -2.51 -11.54 -24.43
CA ALA A 380 -1.87 -12.47 -25.36
C ALA A 380 -0.32 -12.44 -25.22
N PRO A 381 0.42 -13.42 -25.77
CA PRO A 381 1.89 -13.43 -25.71
C PRO A 381 2.57 -12.22 -26.38
N THR A 382 1.91 -11.57 -27.33
CA THR A 382 2.42 -10.38 -28.04
C THR A 382 1.40 -9.24 -28.03
N GLN A 383 1.89 -8.00 -28.08
CA GLN A 383 1.04 -6.79 -28.13
C GLN A 383 0.18 -6.74 -29.40
N ASP A 384 0.73 -7.24 -30.51
CA ASP A 384 0.01 -7.29 -31.79
C ASP A 384 -1.14 -8.30 -31.72
N LEU A 385 -0.90 -9.51 -31.20
CA LEU A 385 -1.96 -10.51 -31.07
C LEU A 385 -3.06 -10.05 -30.10
N SER A 386 -2.71 -9.45 -28.96
CA SER A 386 -3.73 -8.92 -28.04
C SER A 386 -4.54 -7.81 -28.70
N TYR A 387 -3.90 -6.97 -29.53
CA TYR A 387 -4.58 -5.94 -30.30
C TYR A 387 -5.51 -6.53 -31.37
N THR A 388 -5.03 -7.50 -32.17
CA THR A 388 -5.82 -8.11 -33.24
C THR A 388 -7.08 -8.81 -32.70
N ILE A 389 -6.95 -9.56 -31.60
CA ILE A 389 -8.09 -10.19 -30.93
C ILE A 389 -9.06 -9.15 -30.35
N ALA A 390 -8.54 -8.12 -29.66
CA ALA A 390 -9.37 -7.05 -29.10
C ALA A 390 -10.15 -6.27 -30.17
N ASN A 391 -9.50 -5.96 -31.28
CA ASN A 391 -10.11 -5.27 -32.41
C ASN A 391 -11.22 -6.11 -33.04
N ASN A 392 -10.98 -7.40 -33.27
CA ASN A 392 -12.00 -8.32 -33.78
C ASN A 392 -13.18 -8.42 -32.80
N CYS A 393 -12.91 -8.68 -31.52
CA CYS A 393 -13.95 -8.82 -30.51
C CYS A 393 -14.82 -7.56 -30.42
N ARG A 394 -14.21 -6.36 -30.34
CA ARG A 394 -14.96 -5.09 -30.31
C ARG A 394 -15.79 -4.89 -31.57
N ALA A 395 -15.22 -5.15 -32.76
CA ALA A 395 -15.94 -5.04 -34.03
C ALA A 395 -17.14 -6.00 -34.09
N SER A 396 -16.97 -7.23 -33.58
CA SER A 396 -18.05 -8.21 -33.45
C SER A 396 -19.13 -7.73 -32.48
N ILE A 397 -18.79 -7.17 -31.32
CA ILE A 397 -19.78 -6.56 -30.41
C ILE A 397 -20.56 -5.47 -31.15
N LEU A 398 -19.88 -4.60 -31.92
CA LEU A 398 -20.52 -3.51 -32.64
C LEU A 398 -21.49 -3.97 -33.73
N HIS A 399 -21.19 -5.05 -34.45
CA HIS A 399 -21.87 -5.42 -35.70
C HIS A 399 -22.66 -6.74 -35.68
N MET A 400 -22.43 -7.64 -34.73
CA MET A 400 -23.15 -8.93 -34.70
C MET A 400 -24.65 -8.71 -34.40
N PRO A 401 -25.53 -9.47 -35.06
CA PRO A 401 -26.96 -9.40 -34.77
C PRO A 401 -27.29 -10.06 -33.44
N TYR A 402 -28.43 -9.67 -32.86
CA TYR A 402 -29.02 -10.31 -31.68
C TYR A 402 -30.52 -10.48 -31.85
N LYS A 403 -31.13 -11.34 -31.03
CA LYS A 403 -32.56 -11.66 -31.16
C LYS A 403 -33.40 -10.41 -30.92
N ASN A 404 -34.36 -10.17 -31.83
CA ASN A 404 -35.27 -9.02 -31.81
C ASN A 404 -34.56 -7.66 -31.98
N GLN A 405 -33.38 -7.61 -32.59
CA GLN A 405 -32.68 -6.36 -32.89
C GLN A 405 -33.55 -5.41 -33.74
N VAL A 406 -33.67 -4.17 -33.27
CA VAL A 406 -34.35 -3.07 -33.99
C VAL A 406 -33.33 -2.03 -34.47
N ALA A 407 -32.31 -1.73 -33.66
CA ALA A 407 -31.23 -0.82 -34.01
C ALA A 407 -30.13 -1.55 -34.79
N THR A 408 -29.99 -1.25 -36.09
CA THR A 408 -29.05 -1.96 -36.99
C THR A 408 -27.73 -1.22 -37.23
N THR A 409 -27.60 0.03 -36.77
CA THR A 409 -26.44 0.88 -37.07
C THR A 409 -25.22 0.58 -36.19
N GLY A 410 -25.41 -0.10 -35.06
CA GLY A 410 -24.33 -0.56 -34.17
C GLY A 410 -24.78 -0.73 -32.72
N ASN A 411 -24.20 -1.71 -32.04
CA ASN A 411 -24.62 -2.11 -30.69
C ASN A 411 -23.82 -1.44 -29.55
N PHE A 412 -22.69 -0.81 -29.87
CA PHE A 412 -21.64 -0.47 -28.90
C PHE A 412 -21.15 0.97 -29.05
N ALA A 413 -21.40 1.80 -28.04
CA ALA A 413 -20.97 3.20 -28.03
C ALA A 413 -19.54 3.32 -27.51
N SER A 414 -18.57 3.47 -28.42
CA SER A 414 -17.14 3.61 -28.09
C SER A 414 -16.76 5.09 -27.85
N PRO A 415 -16.21 5.47 -26.68
CA PRO A 415 -15.94 6.87 -26.34
C PRO A 415 -14.55 7.37 -26.77
N LEU A 416 -13.69 6.50 -27.31
CA LEU A 416 -12.28 6.79 -27.60
C LEU A 416 -11.93 6.49 -29.06
N SER A 417 -10.97 7.24 -29.60
CA SER A 417 -10.31 6.99 -30.89
C SER A 417 -8.80 7.15 -30.70
N PRO A 418 -7.98 6.09 -30.89
CA PRO A 418 -8.36 4.73 -31.30
C PRO A 418 -9.25 4.01 -30.27
N HIS A 419 -10.05 3.05 -30.74
CA HIS A 419 -11.01 2.33 -29.90
C HIS A 419 -10.37 1.28 -28.98
N GLU A 420 -9.27 0.68 -29.42
CA GLU A 420 -8.47 -0.26 -28.65
C GLU A 420 -7.19 0.42 -28.14
N ILE A 421 -6.91 0.23 -26.86
CA ILE A 421 -5.80 0.88 -26.15
C ILE A 421 -4.79 -0.20 -25.74
N PRO A 422 -3.54 -0.14 -26.22
CA PRO A 422 -2.49 -1.00 -25.71
C PRO A 422 -2.17 -0.58 -24.27
N ALA A 423 -2.49 -1.44 -23.31
CA ALA A 423 -2.17 -1.23 -21.90
C ALA A 423 -0.74 -1.68 -21.55
N GLY A 424 -0.05 -2.33 -22.49
CA GLY A 424 1.35 -2.75 -22.35
C GLY A 424 1.49 -4.13 -21.72
N PRO A 425 2.69 -4.47 -21.20
CA PRO A 425 2.93 -5.77 -20.60
C PRO A 425 2.12 -5.97 -19.31
N VAL A 426 1.69 -7.20 -19.08
CA VAL A 426 0.95 -7.61 -17.87
C VAL A 426 1.85 -8.46 -16.99
N PHE A 427 1.73 -8.24 -15.68
CA PHE A 427 2.49 -8.95 -14.66
C PHE A 427 1.57 -9.57 -13.63
N ARG A 428 2.10 -10.54 -12.87
CA ARG A 428 1.52 -11.02 -11.61
C ARG A 428 2.61 -11.22 -10.58
N PHE A 429 2.23 -11.18 -9.30
CA PHE A 429 3.11 -11.65 -8.24
C PHE A 429 3.17 -13.17 -8.31
N ASN A 430 4.36 -13.72 -8.56
CA ASN A 430 4.59 -15.18 -8.54
C ASN A 430 5.42 -15.61 -7.33
N LEU A 431 6.06 -14.66 -6.64
CA LEU A 431 6.68 -14.88 -5.34
C LEU A 431 6.04 -13.95 -4.31
N TYR A 432 5.49 -14.55 -3.25
CA TYR A 432 5.04 -13.88 -2.03
C TYR A 432 5.18 -14.84 -0.85
N HIS A 433 6.42 -15.14 -0.48
CA HIS A 433 6.78 -16.28 0.37
C HIS A 433 7.71 -15.86 1.49
N LEU A 434 7.72 -16.62 2.60
CA LEU A 434 8.69 -16.45 3.68
C LEU A 434 9.83 -17.44 3.47
N MET A 435 11.07 -16.97 3.55
CA MET A 435 12.27 -17.80 3.47
C MET A 435 13.02 -17.77 4.79
N ASP A 436 13.34 -18.95 5.33
CA ASP A 436 14.12 -19.09 6.55
C ASP A 436 15.57 -18.67 6.33
N LEU A 437 16.09 -17.94 7.30
CA LEU A 437 17.48 -17.52 7.35
C LEU A 437 18.29 -18.34 8.34
N GLU A 438 19.57 -18.50 8.04
CA GLU A 438 20.61 -18.95 8.95
C GLU A 438 21.16 -17.77 9.76
N SER A 439 21.89 -18.07 10.83
CA SER A 439 22.48 -17.05 11.70
C SER A 439 23.41 -16.13 10.91
N GLY A 440 23.15 -14.82 10.93
CA GLY A 440 23.94 -13.80 10.22
C GLY A 440 23.42 -13.45 8.82
N GLU A 441 22.62 -14.33 8.18
CA GLU A 441 22.07 -14.07 6.85
C GLU A 441 21.14 -12.84 6.81
N ASN A 442 20.54 -12.46 7.95
CA ASN A 442 19.72 -11.25 8.08
C ASN A 442 20.49 -9.94 7.86
N ILE A 443 21.82 -9.99 7.78
CA ILE A 443 22.68 -8.87 7.37
C ILE A 443 23.39 -9.21 6.04
N GLU A 444 23.93 -10.42 5.91
CA GLU A 444 24.75 -10.82 4.74
C GLU A 444 23.96 -10.84 3.43
N LEU A 445 22.66 -11.14 3.48
CA LEU A 445 21.78 -11.09 2.30
C LEU A 445 21.51 -9.68 1.78
N PHE A 446 21.85 -8.65 2.55
CA PHE A 446 21.58 -7.26 2.23
C PHE A 446 22.89 -6.46 2.19
N PRO A 447 23.69 -6.61 1.12
CA PRO A 447 24.99 -5.97 1.02
C PRO A 447 24.92 -4.45 1.21
N ILE A 448 25.84 -3.93 2.03
CA ILE A 448 25.96 -2.50 2.31
C ILE A 448 27.16 -1.96 1.53
N SER A 449 26.92 -0.97 0.66
CA SER A 449 27.97 -0.23 -0.03
C SER A 449 28.08 1.18 0.50
N ASN A 450 29.29 1.71 0.60
CA ASN A 450 29.53 3.10 1.01
C ASN A 450 29.98 3.93 -0.20
N ALA A 451 29.38 5.10 -0.36
CA ALA A 451 29.77 6.10 -1.34
C ALA A 451 30.08 7.42 -0.62
N ASN A 452 31.09 8.15 -1.10
CA ASN A 452 31.40 9.49 -0.61
C ASN A 452 31.20 10.46 -1.76
N VAL A 453 30.36 11.47 -1.53
CA VAL A 453 30.25 12.62 -2.42
C VAL A 453 31.08 13.73 -1.81
N GLN A 454 32.10 14.19 -2.55
CA GLN A 454 32.94 15.32 -2.17
C GLN A 454 32.78 16.41 -3.21
N ASN A 455 32.38 17.59 -2.76
CA ASN A 455 32.27 18.80 -3.56
C ASN A 455 32.88 19.97 -2.79
N ASP A 456 33.38 20.96 -3.53
CA ASP A 456 33.77 22.23 -2.94
C ASP A 456 32.52 22.94 -2.43
N ALA A 457 32.54 23.32 -1.14
CA ALA A 457 31.40 23.96 -0.51
C ALA A 457 31.08 25.28 -1.23
N GLN A 458 29.86 25.37 -1.78
CA GLN A 458 29.34 26.61 -2.35
C GLN A 458 28.60 27.40 -1.27
N SER A 459 28.89 28.70 -1.18
CA SER A 459 28.17 29.60 -0.28
C SER A 459 26.77 29.86 -0.83
N SER A 460 25.78 29.12 -0.34
CA SER A 460 24.36 29.38 -0.56
C SER A 460 23.69 29.75 0.77
N PRO A 461 22.64 30.62 0.75
CA PRO A 461 21.87 30.91 1.96
C PRO A 461 21.31 29.63 2.56
N VAL A 462 21.38 29.48 3.88
CA VAL A 462 20.75 28.36 4.60
C VAL A 462 19.23 28.48 4.41
N PRO A 463 18.56 27.51 3.78
CA PRO A 463 17.11 27.52 3.65
C PRO A 463 16.47 27.34 5.02
N GLY A 464 15.25 27.86 5.17
CA GLY A 464 14.53 27.82 6.44
C GLY A 464 13.15 28.42 6.33
N ILE A 465 12.43 28.47 7.45
CA ILE A 465 11.14 29.15 7.55
C ILE A 465 11.36 30.65 7.79
N THR A 466 10.58 31.50 7.12
CA THR A 466 10.63 32.95 7.38
C THR A 466 9.87 33.30 8.67
N GLU A 467 10.21 34.43 9.30
CA GLU A 467 9.49 34.92 10.50
C GLU A 467 7.99 35.15 10.23
N GLU A 468 7.64 35.61 9.02
CA GLU A 468 6.26 35.77 8.56
C GLU A 468 5.53 34.41 8.48
N GLN A 469 6.17 33.39 7.87
CA GLN A 469 5.61 32.04 7.79
C GLN A 469 5.46 31.39 9.17
N LEU A 470 6.45 31.58 10.06
CA LEU A 470 6.39 31.07 11.42
C LEU A 470 5.22 31.71 12.19
N THR A 471 5.11 33.04 12.13
CA THR A 471 4.01 33.78 12.77
C THR A 471 2.66 33.32 12.23
N GLN A 472 2.55 33.12 10.91
CA GLN A 472 1.33 32.61 10.29
C GLN A 472 0.98 31.21 10.81
N LEU A 473 1.92 30.26 10.78
CA LEU A 473 1.67 28.89 11.26
C LEU A 473 1.29 28.86 12.75
N GLU A 474 1.92 29.68 13.59
CA GLU A 474 1.61 29.74 15.02
C GLU A 474 0.29 30.45 15.33
N SER A 475 -0.23 31.27 14.40
CA SER A 475 -1.53 31.93 14.52
C SER A 475 -2.71 31.02 14.13
N GLU A 476 -2.46 29.94 13.38
CA GLU A 476 -3.50 29.02 12.94
C GLU A 476 -3.98 28.11 14.09
N GLY A 477 -5.30 28.00 14.23
CA GLY A 477 -5.94 27.12 15.21
C GLY A 477 -6.18 25.70 14.67
N LEU A 478 -6.36 24.76 15.59
CA LEU A 478 -6.72 23.39 15.24
C LEU A 478 -8.13 23.32 14.64
N GLU A 479 -8.32 22.43 13.67
CA GLU A 479 -9.67 22.14 13.16
C GLU A 479 -10.57 21.59 14.27
N PRO A 480 -11.84 22.03 14.35
CA PRO A 480 -12.81 21.46 15.27
C PRO A 480 -13.04 19.97 14.99
N LEU A 481 -13.11 19.17 16.05
CA LEU A 481 -13.53 17.77 15.93
C LEU A 481 -15.03 17.70 15.65
N THR A 482 -15.41 16.85 14.71
CA THR A 482 -16.81 16.53 14.41
C THR A 482 -17.07 15.08 14.82
N PHE A 483 -18.11 14.87 15.61
CA PHE A 483 -18.55 13.55 16.05
C PHE A 483 -19.88 13.21 15.39
N LYS A 484 -20.05 11.96 15.01
CA LYS A 484 -21.30 11.45 14.46
C LYS A 484 -22.34 11.35 15.56
N SER A 485 -23.58 11.73 15.24
CA SER A 485 -24.70 11.52 16.16
C SER A 485 -24.88 10.03 16.43
N PHE A 486 -25.18 9.69 17.68
CA PHE A 486 -25.45 8.32 18.11
C PHE A 486 -26.98 8.11 18.14
N PRO A 487 -27.59 7.40 17.16
CA PRO A 487 -29.04 7.18 17.14
C PRO A 487 -29.46 6.27 18.31
N SER A 488 -30.58 6.52 18.99
CA SER A 488 -31.10 5.61 20.03
C SER A 488 -31.84 4.40 19.45
N GLU A 489 -32.60 4.65 18.38
CA GLU A 489 -33.43 3.67 17.67
C GLU A 489 -32.63 2.76 16.74
N GLU A 490 -33.30 1.77 16.15
CA GLU A 490 -32.73 0.98 15.05
C GLU A 490 -32.20 1.90 13.95
N CYS A 491 -30.97 1.65 13.51
CA CYS A 491 -30.32 2.42 12.46
C CYS A 491 -29.52 1.51 11.53
N THR A 492 -28.96 2.08 10.48
CA THR A 492 -27.98 1.43 9.60
C THR A 492 -26.57 1.58 10.15
N MET A 493 -25.65 0.71 9.72
CA MET A 493 -24.23 0.84 10.05
C MET A 493 -23.68 2.19 9.57
N LEU A 494 -24.13 2.65 8.39
CA LEU A 494 -23.81 3.97 7.87
C LEU A 494 -24.21 5.10 8.84
N GLU A 495 -25.27 4.98 9.62
CA GLU A 495 -25.70 6.03 10.56
C GLU A 495 -24.92 6.04 11.88
N ILE A 496 -24.42 4.89 12.33
CA ILE A 496 -23.72 4.76 13.63
C ILE A 496 -22.18 4.75 13.51
N ALA A 497 -21.61 4.24 12.41
CA ALA A 497 -20.16 4.15 12.24
C ALA A 497 -19.57 5.48 11.75
N LYS A 498 -18.41 5.87 12.30
CA LYS A 498 -17.65 7.03 11.83
C LYS A 498 -16.96 6.77 10.51
N ILE A 499 -16.31 5.61 10.40
CA ILE A 499 -15.61 5.16 9.20
C ILE A 499 -16.10 3.75 8.87
N ILE A 500 -16.44 3.53 7.61
CA ILE A 500 -16.55 2.20 7.02
C ILE A 500 -15.69 2.22 5.78
N ARG A 501 -14.66 1.38 5.73
CA ARG A 501 -13.69 1.38 4.63
C ARG A 501 -13.28 -0.03 4.28
N SER A 502 -12.77 -0.16 3.06
CA SER A 502 -12.08 -1.35 2.60
C SER A 502 -10.73 -0.95 2.02
N LYS A 503 -9.75 -1.85 2.15
CA LYS A 503 -8.39 -1.64 1.66
C LYS A 503 -7.69 -2.99 1.53
N ASN A 504 -6.72 -3.11 0.63
CA ASN A 504 -5.85 -4.29 0.56
C ASN A 504 -4.97 -4.44 1.82
N SER A 505 -4.60 -5.68 2.16
CA SER A 505 -3.53 -6.01 3.12
C SER A 505 -2.54 -6.92 2.39
N GLY A 506 -1.57 -6.30 1.72
CA GLY A 506 -0.77 -6.98 0.72
C GLY A 506 -1.57 -7.41 -0.53
N PRO A 507 -0.97 -8.20 -1.43
CA PRO A 507 -1.53 -8.49 -2.76
C PRO A 507 -2.67 -9.50 -2.79
N PHE A 508 -2.88 -10.26 -1.72
CA PHE A 508 -3.77 -11.42 -1.71
C PHE A 508 -4.88 -11.35 -0.65
N GLU A 509 -4.93 -10.27 0.14
CA GLU A 509 -5.95 -10.08 1.16
C GLU A 509 -6.69 -8.74 1.00
N LEU A 510 -7.99 -8.77 1.31
CA LEU A 510 -8.88 -7.63 1.34
C LEU A 510 -9.33 -7.40 2.78
N THR A 511 -9.20 -6.19 3.28
CA THR A 511 -9.64 -5.82 4.62
C THR A 511 -10.84 -4.90 4.62
N LEU A 512 -11.67 -5.04 5.63
CA LEU A 512 -12.87 -4.28 5.91
C LEU A 512 -12.79 -3.76 7.35
N ASP A 513 -12.88 -2.44 7.52
CA ASP A 513 -12.81 -1.79 8.83
C ASP A 513 -14.10 -1.01 9.08
N ILE A 514 -14.66 -1.15 10.28
CA ILE A 514 -15.71 -0.27 10.81
C ILE A 514 -15.17 0.37 12.08
N MET A 515 -15.21 1.70 12.20
CA MET A 515 -14.72 2.45 13.37
C MET A 515 -15.81 3.36 13.91
N PHE A 516 -15.83 3.56 15.23
CA PHE A 516 -16.85 4.34 15.93
C PHE A 516 -16.23 5.53 16.67
N ASP A 517 -16.97 6.64 16.74
CA ASP A 517 -16.54 7.85 17.46
C ASP A 517 -16.62 7.68 18.98
N THR A 518 -17.48 6.78 19.48
CA THR A 518 -17.73 6.62 20.92
C THR A 518 -17.73 5.15 21.35
N LYS A 519 -17.43 4.92 22.63
CA LYS A 519 -17.39 3.58 23.22
C LYS A 519 -18.79 2.96 23.24
N GLU A 520 -19.83 3.77 23.43
CA GLU A 520 -21.23 3.34 23.46
C GLU A 520 -21.66 2.79 22.10
N ALA A 521 -21.30 3.45 21.00
CA ALA A 521 -21.57 3.00 19.65
C ALA A 521 -20.89 1.67 19.32
N TYR A 522 -19.60 1.59 19.64
CA TYR A 522 -18.81 0.37 19.51
C TYR A 522 -19.41 -0.79 20.32
N GLU A 523 -19.72 -0.58 21.60
CA GLU A 523 -20.27 -1.61 22.48
C GLU A 523 -21.66 -2.07 22.04
N ARG A 524 -22.51 -1.14 21.55
CA ARG A 524 -23.82 -1.49 20.99
C ARG A 524 -23.69 -2.45 19.81
N VAL A 525 -22.83 -2.13 18.84
CA VAL A 525 -22.63 -2.99 17.66
C VAL A 525 -22.00 -4.33 18.05
N LYS A 526 -21.02 -4.31 18.97
CA LYS A 526 -20.38 -5.52 19.49
C LYS A 526 -21.38 -6.45 20.17
N ARG A 527 -22.24 -5.93 21.05
CA ARG A 527 -23.28 -6.72 21.75
C ARG A 527 -24.40 -7.20 20.85
N ALA A 528 -24.72 -6.45 19.79
CA ALA A 528 -25.72 -6.86 18.82
C ALA A 528 -25.34 -8.15 18.06
N ASN A 529 -24.05 -8.52 18.04
CA ASN A 529 -23.54 -9.74 17.42
C ASN A 529 -24.00 -9.92 15.96
N ILE A 530 -23.99 -8.83 15.19
CA ILE A 530 -24.45 -8.77 13.80
C ILE A 530 -23.32 -8.94 12.77
N LEU A 531 -22.06 -8.78 13.19
CA LEU A 531 -20.84 -8.86 12.36
C LEU A 531 -20.18 -10.26 12.43
N THR A 532 -20.98 -11.31 12.27
CA THR A 532 -20.53 -12.71 12.36
C THR A 532 -19.96 -13.23 11.05
N ASN A 533 -19.18 -14.32 11.10
CA ASN A 533 -18.70 -15.01 9.90
C ASN A 533 -19.85 -15.40 8.95
N ALA A 534 -20.98 -15.89 9.50
CA ALA A 534 -22.15 -16.23 8.70
C ALA A 534 -22.74 -15.02 7.95
N ARG A 535 -22.74 -13.83 8.58
CA ARG A 535 -23.17 -12.59 7.91
C ARG A 535 -22.20 -12.21 6.78
N VAL A 536 -20.89 -12.25 7.05
CA VAL A 536 -19.85 -11.91 6.06
C VAL A 536 -19.92 -12.84 4.85
N MET A 537 -20.03 -14.15 5.06
CA MET A 537 -20.22 -15.14 3.99
C MET A 537 -21.42 -14.82 3.11
N LYS A 538 -22.55 -14.42 3.73
CA LYS A 538 -23.75 -14.03 3.00
C LYS A 538 -23.58 -12.71 2.23
N LEU A 539 -22.97 -11.69 2.83
CA LEU A 539 -22.83 -10.36 2.23
C LEU A 539 -21.83 -10.34 1.05
N TYR A 540 -20.79 -11.16 1.12
CA TYR A 540 -19.68 -11.16 0.16
C TYR A 540 -19.63 -12.43 -0.70
N HIS A 541 -20.55 -13.37 -0.52
CA HIS A 541 -20.58 -14.65 -1.24
C HIS A 541 -19.28 -15.47 -1.10
N VAL A 542 -18.63 -15.37 0.06
CA VAL A 542 -17.38 -16.07 0.39
C VAL A 542 -17.64 -17.30 1.26
N LYS A 543 -16.66 -18.21 1.32
CA LYS A 543 -16.67 -19.38 2.20
C LYS A 543 -16.04 -19.05 3.55
N LEU A 544 -16.24 -19.92 4.54
CA LEU A 544 -15.65 -19.75 5.87
C LEU A 544 -14.11 -19.66 5.80
N ASP A 545 -13.49 -20.51 4.98
CA ASP A 545 -12.02 -20.57 4.81
C ASP A 545 -11.45 -19.34 4.08
N ASP A 546 -12.31 -18.48 3.53
CA ASP A 546 -11.90 -17.21 2.93
C ASP A 546 -11.81 -16.10 3.98
N ILE A 547 -12.39 -16.28 5.17
CA ILE A 547 -12.33 -15.32 6.28
C ILE A 547 -11.07 -15.59 7.11
N ILE A 548 -10.08 -14.71 6.98
CA ILE A 548 -8.78 -14.81 7.66
C ILE A 548 -8.86 -14.24 9.09
N THR A 549 -9.50 -13.08 9.22
CA THR A 549 -9.70 -12.39 10.50
C THR A 549 -11.12 -11.88 10.57
N ASN A 550 -11.78 -12.00 11.73
CA ASN A 550 -13.02 -11.30 12.03
C ASN A 550 -13.05 -11.01 13.54
N MET A 551 -12.79 -9.77 13.94
CA MET A 551 -12.64 -9.42 15.35
C MET A 551 -13.00 -7.96 15.66
N PHE A 552 -13.32 -7.70 16.91
CA PHE A 552 -13.35 -6.34 17.45
C PHE A 552 -12.00 -5.97 18.06
N PHE A 553 -11.61 -4.71 17.90
CA PHE A 553 -10.37 -4.13 18.41
C PHE A 553 -10.69 -2.86 19.20
N GLU A 554 -10.70 -2.99 20.53
CA GLU A 554 -11.12 -1.93 21.46
C GLU A 554 -10.24 -0.68 21.43
N PRO A 555 -8.90 -0.74 21.32
CA PRO A 555 -8.07 0.47 21.33
C PRO A 555 -8.44 1.49 20.25
N ALA A 556 -8.96 1.02 19.11
CA ALA A 556 -9.41 1.87 18.01
C ALA A 556 -10.94 1.98 17.90
N LEU A 557 -11.70 1.46 18.88
CA LEU A 557 -13.16 1.34 18.83
C LEU A 557 -13.62 0.79 17.47
N ALA A 558 -13.04 -0.33 17.05
CA ALA A 558 -13.16 -0.79 15.68
C ALA A 558 -13.53 -2.27 15.57
N TRP A 559 -14.06 -2.63 14.41
CA TRP A 559 -14.20 -4.00 13.93
C TRP A 559 -13.35 -4.19 12.67
N LYS A 560 -12.64 -5.32 12.61
CA LYS A 560 -11.75 -5.71 11.52
C LYS A 560 -12.19 -7.04 10.94
N CYS A 561 -12.39 -7.10 9.63
CA CYS A 561 -12.49 -8.33 8.88
C CYS A 561 -11.46 -8.36 7.76
N THR A 562 -10.82 -9.51 7.56
CA THR A 562 -9.86 -9.73 6.48
C THR A 562 -10.28 -10.97 5.71
N LEU A 563 -10.40 -10.83 4.39
CA LEU A 563 -10.82 -11.85 3.43
C LEU A 563 -9.68 -12.19 2.48
N LYS A 564 -9.63 -13.43 2.00
CA LYS A 564 -8.87 -13.76 0.79
C LYS A 564 -9.45 -12.99 -0.39
N ARG A 565 -8.59 -12.42 -1.24
CA ARG A 565 -9.05 -11.76 -2.45
C ARG A 565 -9.58 -12.79 -3.47
N PRO A 566 -10.62 -12.46 -4.24
CA PRO A 566 -11.02 -13.26 -5.39
C PRO A 566 -9.99 -13.27 -6.53
N TRP A 567 -9.12 -12.26 -6.56
CA TRP A 567 -8.09 -12.08 -7.58
C TRP A 567 -6.77 -11.59 -6.96
N GLU A 568 -5.66 -11.92 -7.60
CA GLU A 568 -4.35 -11.40 -7.24
C GLU A 568 -4.27 -9.90 -7.61
N GLN A 569 -3.81 -9.06 -6.68
CA GLN A 569 -3.75 -7.62 -6.87
C GLN A 569 -3.02 -7.24 -8.17
N GLY A 570 -3.70 -6.48 -9.03
CA GLY A 570 -3.14 -5.86 -10.23
C GLY A 570 -2.87 -6.82 -11.39
N THR A 571 -3.35 -8.06 -11.36
CA THR A 571 -3.19 -9.03 -12.45
C THR A 571 -4.31 -8.96 -13.50
N VAL A 572 -4.37 -9.96 -14.39
CA VAL A 572 -5.44 -10.19 -15.38
C VAL A 572 -6.79 -10.33 -14.69
N GLY A 573 -7.79 -9.56 -15.12
CA GLY A 573 -9.15 -9.63 -14.59
C GLY A 573 -9.38 -8.92 -13.25
N GLU A 574 -8.37 -8.29 -12.64
CA GLU A 574 -8.52 -7.47 -11.42
C GLU A 574 -9.48 -6.29 -11.66
N ARG A 575 -10.27 -5.95 -10.64
CA ARG A 575 -11.34 -4.94 -10.71
C ARG A 575 -11.14 -3.76 -9.76
N ASP A 576 -10.43 -3.95 -8.66
CA ASP A 576 -10.16 -2.95 -7.64
C ASP A 576 -8.80 -3.22 -7.01
N THR A 577 -7.73 -2.78 -7.70
CA THR A 577 -6.34 -2.98 -7.27
C THR A 577 -6.08 -2.47 -5.85
N LEU A 578 -6.80 -1.43 -5.41
CA LEU A 578 -6.65 -0.86 -4.07
C LEU A 578 -7.64 -1.44 -3.05
N GLY A 579 -8.64 -2.22 -3.48
CA GLY A 579 -9.68 -2.77 -2.63
C GLY A 579 -10.55 -1.70 -1.95
N THR A 580 -10.74 -0.53 -2.57
CA THR A 580 -11.32 0.66 -1.92
C THR A 580 -12.84 0.70 -1.86
N GLN A 581 -13.54 -0.03 -2.74
CA GLN A 581 -15.01 0.06 -2.87
C GLN A 581 -15.74 -1.19 -2.36
N GLN A 582 -15.04 -2.09 -1.69
CA GLN A 582 -15.58 -3.35 -1.20
C GLN A 582 -16.35 -3.20 0.13
N HIS A 583 -16.33 -2.02 0.75
CA HIS A 583 -17.01 -1.75 2.02
C HIS A 583 -18.52 -1.53 1.89
N ALA A 584 -19.02 -1.26 0.68
CA ALA A 584 -20.39 -0.84 0.44
C ALA A 584 -21.47 -1.79 1.02
N PRO A 585 -21.35 -3.13 0.94
CA PRO A 585 -22.33 -4.04 1.53
C PRO A 585 -22.51 -3.92 3.06
N LEU A 586 -21.55 -3.29 3.74
CA LEU A 586 -21.62 -3.08 5.19
C LEU A 586 -22.52 -1.89 5.56
N LEU A 587 -22.73 -0.94 4.65
CA LEU A 587 -23.42 0.34 4.92
C LEU A 587 -24.85 0.11 5.44
N ASP A 588 -25.57 -0.81 4.81
CA ASP A 588 -27.00 -1.05 5.06
C ASP A 588 -27.28 -2.10 6.15
N ILE A 589 -26.24 -2.62 6.82
CA ILE A 589 -26.43 -3.55 7.94
C ILE A 589 -27.26 -2.86 9.02
N LYS A 590 -28.39 -3.47 9.39
CA LYS A 590 -29.27 -2.98 10.46
C LYS A 590 -28.65 -3.25 11.83
N VAL A 591 -28.60 -2.19 12.64
CA VAL A 591 -28.12 -2.18 14.03
C VAL A 591 -29.32 -1.99 14.95
N PRO A 592 -29.71 -3.01 15.73
CA PRO A 592 -30.85 -2.94 16.64
C PRO A 592 -30.74 -1.78 17.64
N ALA A 593 -31.86 -1.24 18.12
CA ALA A 593 -31.91 -0.18 19.14
C ALA A 593 -31.04 -0.51 20.38
N ALA A 594 -30.54 0.53 21.04
CA ALA A 594 -29.79 0.36 22.29
C ALA A 594 -30.71 -0.29 23.34
N ARG A 595 -30.30 -1.45 23.90
CA ARG A 595 -31.03 -2.15 24.97
C ARG A 595 -30.56 -1.72 26.34
#